data_AF-A0AAW4WAX4-F1
#
_entry.id   AF-A0AAW4WAX4-F1
#
_cell.length_a   1.000
_cell.length_b   1.000
_cell.length_c   1.000
_cell.angle_alpha   90.00
_cell.angle_beta   90.00
_cell.angle_gamma   90.00
#
_symmetry.space_group_name_H-M   'P 1'
#
loop_
_entity.id
_entity.type
_entity.pdbx_description
1 polymer ?
#
loop_
_entity_poly.entity_id
_entity_poly.type
_entity_poly.pdbx_seq_one_letter_code
_entity_poly.pdbx_strand_id
1 'polypeptide(L)'
;MKKRISLFDNLKFLLMTTVVIGHLSDCLVKSSDIMKSTYVFIYAFHMPLFIYLSGLFHSNRNVKNRCISFIFMGFSMKVLLYLSKLIFFHKTDFLLLSDDGIPWFMFALAMFTACSYFLRDIDLKIIFLLSIILACIVGYDKSIGDYLYLSRFVVFYPFYLLGQMSDRNRIQELNHSKILKVFCLGGIAIWGYLCTRKLNLIYILRPLFTGRNSFDINPAFEVYGPLYRIFCILITLLTCICLLSLVPNKRIPFISNAGQRTLQVYFWHYPAIHLMQYFKIDDILVNTAWGQALWVSLGIFLTIIFSTKFFAFPVVHIQKAFSHIPSRNE
;
A
#
# COMPACT_ATOMS: atom_id res chain seq x y z
N MET A 1 -8.95 -5.86 -28.34
CA MET A 1 -9.00 -5.33 -26.95
C MET A 1 -8.69 -6.45 -25.96
N LYS A 2 -7.59 -6.38 -25.19
CA LYS A 2 -7.31 -7.38 -24.14
C LYS A 2 -8.45 -7.39 -23.11
N LYS A 3 -9.08 -8.54 -22.89
CA LYS A 3 -10.20 -8.73 -21.94
C LYS A 3 -9.73 -8.34 -20.54
N ARG A 4 -10.41 -7.37 -19.91
CA ARG A 4 -10.10 -6.92 -18.54
C ARG A 4 -10.39 -8.04 -17.54
N ILE A 5 -9.46 -8.27 -16.61
CA ILE A 5 -9.55 -9.37 -15.63
C ILE A 5 -10.11 -8.81 -14.32
N SER A 6 -11.31 -9.29 -13.92
CA SER A 6 -12.01 -8.79 -12.73
C SER A 6 -11.29 -9.07 -11.41
N LEU A 7 -10.45 -10.12 -11.34
CA LEU A 7 -9.62 -10.43 -10.18
C LEU A 7 -8.83 -9.22 -9.69
N PHE A 8 -8.13 -8.53 -10.60
CA PHE A 8 -7.26 -7.41 -10.23
C PHE A 8 -8.05 -6.18 -9.80
N ASP A 9 -9.24 -5.94 -10.38
CA ASP A 9 -10.10 -4.85 -9.94
C ASP A 9 -10.66 -5.13 -8.53
N ASN A 10 -11.14 -6.35 -8.28
CA ASN A 10 -11.62 -6.76 -6.96
C ASN A 10 -10.52 -6.66 -5.90
N LEU A 11 -9.31 -7.11 -6.24
CA LEU A 11 -8.16 -7.06 -5.36
C LEU A 11 -7.75 -5.62 -5.05
N LYS A 12 -7.72 -4.73 -6.05
CA LYS A 12 -7.43 -3.30 -5.83
C LYS A 12 -8.46 -2.66 -4.89
N PHE A 13 -9.74 -2.98 -5.03
CA PHE A 13 -10.76 -2.47 -4.11
C PHE A 13 -10.52 -2.97 -2.70
N LEU A 14 -10.35 -4.29 -2.51
CA LEU A 14 -10.06 -4.89 -1.20
C LEU A 14 -8.84 -4.22 -0.55
N LEU A 15 -7.75 -4.10 -1.30
CA LEU A 15 -6.52 -3.50 -0.80
C LEU A 15 -6.73 -2.02 -0.43
N MET A 16 -7.48 -1.27 -1.21
CA MET A 16 -7.77 0.13 -0.91
C MET A 16 -8.63 0.25 0.35
N THR A 17 -9.62 -0.62 0.52
CA THR A 17 -10.37 -0.71 1.78
C THR A 17 -9.45 -0.98 2.96
N THR A 18 -8.50 -1.91 2.81
CA THR A 18 -7.53 -2.18 3.88
C THR A 18 -6.57 -1.02 4.14
N VAL A 19 -6.19 -0.22 3.14
CA VAL A 19 -5.40 1.01 3.35
C VAL A 19 -6.16 1.97 4.26
N VAL A 20 -7.43 2.24 3.96
CA VAL A 20 -8.26 3.17 4.74
C VAL A 20 -8.45 2.66 6.17
N ILE A 21 -8.78 1.38 6.34
CA ILE A 21 -8.89 0.75 7.66
C ILE A 21 -7.55 0.77 8.41
N GLY A 22 -6.44 0.55 7.71
CA GLY A 22 -5.10 0.58 8.30
C GLY A 22 -4.76 1.94 8.89
N HIS A 23 -5.05 3.03 8.17
CA HIS A 23 -4.85 4.39 8.66
C HIS A 23 -5.81 4.77 9.79
N LEU A 24 -7.08 4.37 9.70
CA LEU A 24 -8.02 4.55 10.82
C LEU A 24 -7.55 3.79 12.06
N SER A 25 -7.03 2.57 11.89
CA SER A 25 -6.48 1.78 12.99
C SER A 25 -5.26 2.46 13.59
N ASP A 26 -4.37 3.04 12.76
CA ASP A 26 -3.19 3.80 13.18
C ASP A 26 -3.52 4.96 14.12
N CYS A 27 -4.68 5.61 13.93
CA CYS A 27 -5.14 6.66 14.84
C CYS A 27 -5.36 6.14 16.28
N LEU A 28 -5.72 4.86 16.43
CA LEU A 28 -6.15 4.27 17.70
C LEU A 28 -5.20 3.21 18.27
N VAL A 29 -4.05 2.95 17.62
CA VAL A 29 -3.09 1.92 18.09
C VAL A 29 -2.52 2.18 19.48
N LYS A 30 -2.53 3.43 19.97
CA LYS A 30 -2.08 3.74 21.34
C LYS A 30 -3.11 3.34 22.39
N SER A 31 -4.39 3.29 22.01
CA SER A 31 -5.52 3.17 22.93
C SER A 31 -6.24 1.83 22.84
N SER A 32 -6.02 1.04 21.78
CA SER A 32 -6.68 -0.25 21.60
C SER A 32 -5.75 -1.33 21.03
N ASP A 33 -5.68 -2.46 21.72
CA ASP A 33 -4.97 -3.65 21.25
C ASP A 33 -5.64 -4.28 20.02
N ILE A 34 -6.97 -4.19 19.89
CA ILE A 34 -7.67 -4.62 18.68
C ILE A 34 -7.17 -3.80 17.49
N MET A 35 -7.01 -2.48 17.65
CA MET A 35 -6.50 -1.62 16.58
C MET A 35 -5.03 -1.89 16.27
N LYS A 36 -4.19 -2.21 17.27
CA LYS A 36 -2.81 -2.71 17.03
C LYS A 36 -2.81 -4.00 16.22
N SER A 37 -3.67 -4.96 16.57
CA SER A 37 -3.81 -6.22 15.86
C SER A 37 -4.27 -5.99 14.42
N THR A 38 -5.31 -5.19 14.20
CA THR A 38 -5.82 -4.82 12.87
C THR A 38 -4.74 -4.13 12.04
N TYR A 39 -4.01 -3.18 12.63
CA TYR A 39 -2.92 -2.49 11.98
C TYR A 39 -1.87 -3.48 11.47
N VAL A 40 -1.30 -4.33 12.34
CA VAL A 40 -0.18 -5.20 11.93
C VAL A 40 -0.67 -6.28 10.95
N PHE A 41 -1.89 -6.78 11.13
CA PHE A 41 -2.51 -7.73 10.20
C PHE A 41 -2.54 -7.17 8.78
N ILE A 42 -2.99 -5.92 8.62
CA ILE A 42 -3.11 -5.22 7.33
C ILE A 42 -1.74 -4.82 6.78
N TYR A 43 -0.86 -4.29 7.62
CA TYR A 43 0.45 -3.77 7.22
C TYR A 43 1.39 -4.84 6.67
N ALA A 44 1.13 -6.11 6.97
CA ALA A 44 1.86 -7.23 6.39
C ALA A 44 1.68 -7.38 4.87
N PHE A 45 0.55 -6.95 4.27
CA PHE A 45 0.30 -7.23 2.85
C PHE A 45 -0.14 -6.04 2.01
N HIS A 46 -0.78 -5.01 2.58
CA HIS A 46 -1.54 -4.06 1.76
C HIS A 46 -0.68 -3.24 0.78
N MET A 47 0.42 -2.62 1.26
CA MET A 47 1.34 -1.89 0.37
C MET A 47 2.17 -2.82 -0.51
N PRO A 48 2.80 -3.90 0.02
CA PRO A 48 3.53 -4.84 -0.82
C PRO A 48 2.69 -5.39 -1.98
N LEU A 49 1.42 -5.74 -1.74
CA LEU A 49 0.55 -6.26 -2.78
C LEU A 49 0.12 -5.18 -3.79
N PHE A 50 -0.09 -3.93 -3.36
CA PHE A 50 -0.30 -2.81 -4.29
C PHE A 50 0.92 -2.53 -5.16
N ILE A 51 2.12 -2.61 -4.59
CA ILE A 51 3.39 -2.41 -5.30
C ILE A 51 3.62 -3.56 -6.27
N TYR A 52 3.38 -4.81 -5.86
CA TYR A 52 3.39 -5.98 -6.73
C TYR A 52 2.43 -5.83 -7.91
N LEU A 53 1.18 -5.40 -7.67
CA LEU A 53 0.23 -5.14 -8.76
C LEU A 53 0.72 -4.04 -9.70
N SER A 54 1.38 -3.00 -9.17
CA SER A 54 1.96 -1.95 -9.99
C SER A 54 3.08 -2.48 -10.90
N GLY A 55 3.92 -3.39 -10.38
CA GLY A 55 4.93 -4.12 -11.16
C GLY A 55 4.33 -5.04 -12.22
N LEU A 56 3.26 -5.77 -11.91
CA LEU A 56 2.53 -6.64 -12.85
C LEU A 56 1.95 -5.89 -14.07
N PHE A 57 1.66 -4.61 -13.88
CA PHE A 57 1.18 -3.70 -14.94
C PHE A 57 2.27 -2.74 -15.43
N HIS A 58 3.53 -2.95 -15.05
CA HIS A 58 4.66 -2.17 -15.56
C HIS A 58 4.72 -2.25 -17.08
N SER A 59 5.18 -1.16 -17.70
CA SER A 59 5.42 -1.14 -19.13
C SER A 59 6.43 -0.04 -19.45
N ASN A 60 7.38 -0.38 -20.33
CA ASN A 60 8.45 0.52 -20.78
C ASN A 60 7.96 1.64 -21.72
N ARG A 61 6.64 1.72 -22.00
CA ARG A 61 6.05 2.78 -22.83
C ARG A 61 5.70 4.00 -21.98
N ASN A 62 6.04 5.20 -22.46
CA ASN A 62 5.69 6.48 -21.82
C ASN A 62 6.18 6.60 -20.37
N VAL A 63 7.33 6.00 -20.05
CA VAL A 63 7.90 6.00 -18.69
C VAL A 63 8.04 7.42 -18.15
N LYS A 64 8.60 8.34 -18.94
CA LYS A 64 8.75 9.76 -18.57
C LYS A 64 7.42 10.36 -18.09
N ASN A 65 6.37 10.25 -18.88
CA ASN A 65 5.06 10.83 -18.55
C ASN A 65 4.42 10.16 -17.34
N ARG A 66 4.57 8.84 -17.18
CA ARG A 66 4.08 8.15 -15.98
C ARG A 66 4.80 8.62 -14.72
N CYS A 67 6.13 8.73 -14.76
CA CYS A 67 6.91 9.23 -13.64
C CYS A 67 6.51 10.67 -13.27
N ILE A 68 6.37 11.56 -14.27
CA ILE A 68 5.90 12.94 -14.04
C ILE A 68 4.49 12.93 -13.44
N SER A 69 3.58 12.10 -13.96
CA SER A 69 2.22 11.99 -13.45
C SER A 69 2.20 11.54 -11.97
N PHE A 70 3.01 10.54 -11.60
CA PHE A 70 3.15 10.09 -10.21
C PHE A 70 3.76 11.17 -9.31
N ILE A 71 4.83 11.83 -9.75
CA ILE A 71 5.47 12.93 -8.99
C ILE A 71 4.46 14.07 -8.77
N PHE A 72 3.73 14.46 -9.82
CA PHE A 72 2.72 15.50 -9.74
C PHE A 72 1.56 15.10 -8.81
N MET A 73 1.10 13.84 -8.88
CA MET A 73 0.11 13.30 -7.95
C MET A 73 0.62 13.36 -6.50
N GLY A 74 1.87 12.95 -6.26
CA GLY A 74 2.50 13.00 -4.94
C GLY A 74 2.54 14.42 -4.37
N PHE A 75 3.03 15.40 -5.13
CA PHE A 75 3.06 16.80 -4.69
C PHE A 75 1.66 17.40 -4.51
N SER A 76 0.72 17.13 -5.42
CA SER A 76 -0.68 17.57 -5.28
C SER A 76 -1.28 17.06 -3.98
N MET A 77 -0.96 15.81 -3.62
CA MET A 77 -1.41 15.21 -2.38
C MET A 77 -0.74 15.83 -1.15
N LYS A 78 0.56 16.14 -1.20
CA LYS A 78 1.24 16.88 -0.11
C LYS A 78 0.58 18.23 0.14
N VAL A 79 0.28 18.98 -0.92
CA VAL A 79 -0.42 20.27 -0.82
C VAL A 79 -1.81 20.09 -0.21
N LEU A 80 -2.58 19.09 -0.66
CA LEU A 80 -3.91 18.79 -0.10
C LEU A 80 -3.84 18.46 1.40
N LEU A 81 -2.89 17.62 1.81
CA LEU A 81 -2.70 17.24 3.21
C LEU A 81 -2.25 18.43 4.05
N TYR A 82 -1.34 19.25 3.53
CA TYR A 82 -0.92 20.49 4.17
C TYR A 82 -2.11 21.44 4.41
N LEU A 83 -2.92 21.70 3.38
CA LEU A 83 -4.11 22.54 3.50
C LEU A 83 -5.10 21.97 4.52
N SER A 84 -5.33 20.66 4.52
CA SER A 84 -6.22 20.04 5.52
C SER A 84 -5.66 20.18 6.95
N LYS A 85 -4.35 20.06 7.17
CA LYS A 85 -3.72 20.28 8.48
C LYS A 85 -3.81 21.74 8.91
N LEU A 86 -3.65 22.67 7.97
CA LEU A 86 -3.76 24.11 8.22
C LEU A 86 -5.18 24.50 8.63
N ILE A 87 -6.19 24.02 7.89
CA ILE A 87 -7.61 24.35 8.13
C ILE A 87 -8.12 23.74 9.45
N PHE A 88 -7.83 22.46 9.70
CA PHE A 88 -8.41 21.75 10.84
C PHE A 88 -7.59 21.89 12.13
N PHE A 89 -6.26 22.01 12.04
CA PHE A 89 -5.39 21.96 13.22
C PHE A 89 -4.49 23.19 13.37
N HIS A 90 -4.59 24.18 12.47
CA HIS A 90 -3.71 25.36 12.44
C HIS A 90 -2.21 25.02 12.44
N LYS A 91 -1.84 23.87 11.88
CA LYS A 91 -0.44 23.44 11.75
C LYS A 91 0.12 23.84 10.39
N THR A 92 1.32 24.42 10.41
CA THR A 92 2.00 24.97 9.22
C THR A 92 3.24 24.17 8.81
N ASP A 93 3.41 22.95 9.32
CA ASP A 93 4.58 22.13 8.99
C ASP A 93 4.46 21.59 7.56
N PHE A 94 5.29 22.13 6.66
CA PHE A 94 5.44 21.65 5.30
C PHE A 94 6.89 21.32 4.99
N LEU A 95 7.19 20.04 4.91
CA LEU A 95 8.48 19.56 4.43
C LEU A 95 8.32 19.12 2.97
N LEU A 96 9.18 19.64 2.09
CA LEU A 96 9.07 19.36 0.66
C LEU A 96 9.52 17.93 0.31
N LEU A 97 10.66 17.50 0.86
CA LEU A 97 11.37 16.28 0.44
C LEU A 97 11.29 15.12 1.43
N SER A 98 10.80 15.37 2.64
CA SER A 98 10.54 14.37 3.66
C SER A 98 9.10 14.53 4.15
N ASP A 99 8.43 13.42 4.42
CA ASP A 99 7.13 13.40 5.10
C ASP A 99 6.89 11.99 5.65
N ASP A 100 6.20 11.89 6.78
CA ASP A 100 5.76 10.63 7.35
C ASP A 100 4.41 10.16 6.78
N GLY A 101 3.73 11.05 6.05
CA GLY A 101 2.43 10.84 5.45
C GLY A 101 2.40 9.92 4.23
N ILE A 102 1.18 9.67 3.76
CA ILE A 102 0.84 8.80 2.64
C ILE A 102 1.43 9.13 1.24
N PRO A 103 1.86 10.36 0.88
CA PRO A 103 2.31 10.69 -0.49
C PRO A 103 3.51 9.89 -0.97
N TRP A 104 4.29 9.28 -0.04
CA TRP A 104 5.45 8.45 -0.34
C TRP A 104 5.18 7.40 -1.42
N PHE A 105 3.96 6.82 -1.46
CA PHE A 105 3.62 5.76 -2.40
C PHE A 105 3.71 6.23 -3.85
N MET A 106 3.26 7.46 -4.15
CA MET A 106 3.34 8.02 -5.50
C MET A 106 4.79 8.26 -5.92
N PHE A 107 5.62 8.81 -5.03
CA PHE A 107 7.05 9.00 -5.31
C PHE A 107 7.77 7.66 -5.49
N ALA A 108 7.44 6.66 -4.66
CA ALA A 108 7.98 5.32 -4.80
C ALA A 108 7.61 4.68 -6.14
N LEU A 109 6.36 4.81 -6.61
CA LEU A 109 5.96 4.32 -7.93
C LEU A 109 6.75 5.00 -9.07
N ALA A 110 7.03 6.30 -8.95
CA ALA A 110 7.87 7.01 -9.92
C ALA A 110 9.30 6.44 -9.92
N MET A 111 9.89 6.24 -8.74
CA MET A 111 11.23 5.66 -8.58
C MET A 111 11.29 4.22 -9.09
N PHE A 112 10.31 3.37 -8.76
CA PHE A 112 10.22 2.00 -9.27
C PHE A 112 10.14 1.97 -10.79
N THR A 113 9.27 2.79 -11.37
CA THR A 113 9.08 2.84 -12.83
C THR A 113 10.35 3.31 -13.53
N ALA A 114 11.01 4.36 -13.00
CA ALA A 114 12.25 4.88 -13.54
C ALA A 114 13.40 3.88 -13.40
N CYS A 115 13.62 3.34 -12.20
CA CYS A 115 14.69 2.39 -11.91
C CYS A 115 14.57 1.13 -12.78
N SER A 116 13.38 0.53 -12.87
CA SER A 116 13.16 -0.62 -13.73
C SER A 116 13.32 -0.31 -15.23
N TYR A 117 13.06 0.93 -15.65
CA TYR A 117 13.31 1.33 -17.03
C TYR A 117 14.81 1.49 -17.32
N PHE A 118 15.59 2.05 -16.39
CA PHE A 118 17.05 2.19 -16.56
C PHE A 118 17.78 0.86 -16.48
N LEU A 119 17.29 -0.08 -15.67
CA LEU A 119 17.88 -1.41 -15.53
C LEU A 119 17.29 -2.44 -16.49
N ARG A 120 16.47 -2.03 -17.47
CA ARG A 120 15.69 -2.95 -18.32
C ARG A 120 16.54 -3.91 -19.17
N ASP A 121 17.79 -3.56 -19.42
CA ASP A 121 18.72 -4.32 -20.26
C ASP A 121 19.54 -5.35 -19.44
N ILE A 122 19.37 -5.38 -18.11
CA ILE A 122 19.99 -6.34 -17.19
C ILE A 122 18.97 -7.46 -16.87
N ASP A 123 19.46 -8.69 -16.61
CA ASP A 123 18.58 -9.79 -16.18
C ASP A 123 17.81 -9.41 -14.91
N LEU A 124 16.49 -9.43 -15.04
CA LEU A 124 15.54 -9.08 -13.98
C LEU A 124 15.72 -9.94 -12.71
N LYS A 125 16.16 -11.20 -12.84
CA LYS A 125 16.44 -12.08 -11.69
C LYS A 125 17.63 -11.58 -10.87
N ILE A 126 18.66 -11.05 -11.54
CA ILE A 126 19.84 -10.48 -10.87
C ILE A 126 19.44 -9.22 -10.11
N ILE A 127 18.67 -8.33 -10.75
CA ILE A 127 18.16 -7.11 -10.10
C ILE A 127 17.31 -7.47 -8.89
N PHE A 128 16.45 -8.49 -9.02
CA PHE A 128 15.62 -8.97 -7.92
C PHE A 128 16.47 -9.47 -6.73
N LEU A 129 17.47 -10.32 -6.98
CA LEU A 129 18.35 -10.82 -5.91
C LEU A 129 19.09 -9.67 -5.21
N LEU A 130 19.66 -8.73 -5.97
CA LEU A 130 20.33 -7.55 -5.41
C LEU A 130 19.37 -6.67 -4.62
N SER A 131 18.13 -6.50 -5.08
CA SER A 131 17.12 -5.71 -4.37
C SER A 131 16.76 -6.33 -3.02
N ILE A 132 16.71 -7.67 -2.90
CA ILE A 132 16.47 -8.36 -1.63
C ILE A 132 17.65 -8.13 -0.67
N ILE A 133 18.89 -8.24 -1.15
CA ILE A 133 20.08 -7.98 -0.33
C ILE A 133 20.05 -6.53 0.17
N LEU A 134 19.80 -5.56 -0.72
CA LEU A 134 19.69 -4.15 -0.36
C LEU A 134 18.56 -3.89 0.65
N ALA A 135 17.38 -4.49 0.47
CA ALA A 135 16.26 -4.37 1.41
C ALA A 135 16.60 -4.90 2.81
N CYS A 136 17.48 -5.91 2.91
CA CYS A 136 17.95 -6.48 4.17
C CYS A 136 18.99 -5.62 4.88
N ILE A 137 19.86 -4.91 4.16
CA ILE A 137 20.95 -4.13 4.75
C ILE A 137 20.64 -2.64 4.92
N VAL A 138 19.71 -2.07 4.14
CA VAL A 138 19.43 -0.63 4.14
C VAL A 138 19.01 -0.10 5.52
N GLY A 139 18.42 -0.95 6.36
CA GLY A 139 18.03 -0.59 7.72
C GLY A 139 19.20 -0.26 8.67
N TYR A 140 20.44 -0.62 8.33
CA TYR A 140 21.62 -0.23 9.11
C TYR A 140 22.02 1.23 8.89
N ASP A 141 21.64 1.82 7.76
CA ASP A 141 21.93 3.22 7.47
C ASP A 141 20.85 4.13 8.06
N LYS A 142 21.22 4.85 9.11
CA LYS A 142 20.34 5.79 9.82
C LYS A 142 19.98 7.02 8.98
N SER A 143 20.77 7.33 7.94
CA SER A 143 20.50 8.45 7.04
C SER A 143 19.40 8.12 6.01
N ILE A 144 19.22 6.84 5.70
CA ILE A 144 18.22 6.35 4.74
C ILE A 144 16.90 6.10 5.47
N GLY A 145 16.19 7.20 5.74
CA GLY A 145 14.86 7.20 6.37
C GLY A 145 13.76 7.70 5.43
N ASP A 146 12.98 8.67 5.91
CA ASP A 146 11.89 9.30 5.14
C ASP A 146 12.38 10.33 4.11
N TYR A 147 13.65 10.72 4.14
CA TYR A 147 14.21 11.63 3.14
C TYR A 147 14.11 11.00 1.74
N LEU A 148 13.42 11.70 0.83
CA LEU A 148 13.07 11.22 -0.51
C LEU A 148 12.35 9.86 -0.54
N TYR A 149 11.85 9.39 0.61
CA TYR A 149 11.22 8.06 0.77
C TYR A 149 12.13 6.89 0.35
N LEU A 150 13.45 7.07 0.38
CA LEU A 150 14.43 6.11 -0.12
C LEU A 150 14.36 4.76 0.61
N SER A 151 14.17 4.77 1.93
CA SER A 151 14.06 3.54 2.72
C SER A 151 12.92 2.64 2.20
N ARG A 152 11.73 3.23 2.02
CA ARG A 152 10.56 2.51 1.50
C ARG A 152 10.75 2.07 0.05
N PHE A 153 11.43 2.88 -0.77
CA PHE A 153 11.79 2.46 -2.12
C PHE A 153 12.65 1.19 -2.07
N VAL A 154 13.78 1.20 -1.37
CA VAL A 154 14.69 0.04 -1.33
C VAL A 154 14.00 -1.19 -0.74
N VAL A 155 13.29 -1.02 0.37
CA VAL A 155 12.60 -2.11 1.08
C VAL A 155 11.51 -2.76 0.23
N PHE A 156 10.73 -1.97 -0.52
CA PHE A 156 9.59 -2.49 -1.28
C PHE A 156 9.87 -2.79 -2.76
N TYR A 157 11.01 -2.37 -3.31
CA TYR A 157 11.37 -2.64 -4.70
C TYR A 157 11.33 -4.13 -5.08
N PRO A 158 11.76 -5.08 -4.22
CA PRO A 158 11.65 -6.50 -4.54
C PRO A 158 10.22 -6.95 -4.89
N PHE A 159 9.20 -6.40 -4.23
CA PHE A 159 7.80 -6.73 -4.53
C PHE A 159 7.36 -6.19 -5.90
N TYR A 160 7.86 -5.02 -6.28
CA TYR A 160 7.61 -4.45 -7.62
C TYR A 160 8.21 -5.35 -8.72
N LEU A 161 9.45 -5.78 -8.53
CA LEU A 161 10.15 -6.68 -9.46
C LEU A 161 9.48 -8.06 -9.53
N LEU A 162 9.04 -8.62 -8.40
CA LEU A 162 8.24 -9.85 -8.39
C LEU A 162 6.96 -9.69 -9.22
N GLY A 163 6.32 -8.52 -9.16
CA GLY A 163 5.19 -8.18 -10.01
C GLY A 163 5.54 -8.26 -11.50
N GLN A 164 6.67 -7.65 -11.90
CA GLN A 164 7.14 -7.68 -13.30
C GLN A 164 7.49 -9.09 -13.79
N MET A 165 8.05 -9.93 -12.92
CA MET A 165 8.40 -11.33 -13.23
C MET A 165 7.17 -12.25 -13.29
N SER A 166 6.02 -11.79 -12.80
CA SER A 166 4.83 -12.63 -12.68
C SER A 166 3.98 -12.65 -13.95
N ASP A 167 3.44 -13.82 -14.26
CA ASP A 167 2.51 -14.01 -15.37
C ASP A 167 1.05 -13.91 -14.90
N ARG A 168 0.23 -13.21 -15.68
CA ARG A 168 -1.18 -12.96 -15.33
C ARG A 168 -2.04 -14.21 -15.41
N ASN A 169 -1.76 -15.13 -16.33
CA ASN A 169 -2.52 -16.37 -16.46
C ASN A 169 -2.21 -17.30 -15.28
N ARG A 170 -0.93 -17.42 -14.89
CA ARG A 170 -0.53 -18.17 -13.68
C ARG A 170 -1.21 -17.66 -12.41
N ILE A 171 -1.35 -16.33 -12.25
CA ILE A 171 -2.09 -15.77 -11.11
C ILE A 171 -3.57 -16.19 -11.14
N GLN A 172 -4.19 -16.25 -12.33
CA GLN A 172 -5.56 -16.72 -12.45
C GLN A 172 -5.68 -18.21 -12.12
N GLU A 173 -4.71 -19.04 -12.51
CA GLU A 173 -4.64 -20.47 -12.16
C GLU A 173 -4.65 -20.72 -10.65
N LEU A 174 -3.95 -19.88 -9.87
CA LEU A 174 -3.99 -19.93 -8.39
C LEU A 174 -5.43 -19.82 -7.86
N ASN A 175 -6.29 -19.08 -8.55
CA ASN A 175 -7.69 -18.90 -8.16
C ASN A 175 -8.58 -20.10 -8.46
N HIS A 176 -8.15 -21.05 -9.30
CA HIS A 176 -8.97 -22.19 -9.69
C HIS A 176 -8.88 -23.37 -8.71
N SER A 177 -7.76 -23.52 -7.99
CA SER A 177 -7.57 -24.63 -7.05
C SER A 177 -8.35 -24.45 -5.75
N LYS A 178 -9.35 -25.32 -5.52
CA LYS A 178 -10.13 -25.33 -4.27
C LYS A 178 -9.26 -25.70 -3.06
N ILE A 179 -8.33 -26.64 -3.23
CA ILE A 179 -7.41 -27.08 -2.16
C ILE A 179 -6.52 -25.92 -1.73
N LEU A 180 -5.95 -25.19 -2.69
CA LEU A 180 -5.12 -24.03 -2.40
C LEU A 180 -5.91 -22.97 -1.63
N LYS A 181 -7.18 -22.72 -1.98
CA LYS A 181 -8.04 -21.78 -1.25
C LYS A 181 -8.24 -22.18 0.22
N VAL A 182 -8.42 -23.47 0.51
CA VAL A 182 -8.53 -23.95 1.91
C VAL A 182 -7.24 -23.67 2.68
N PHE A 183 -6.08 -23.99 2.10
CA PHE A 183 -4.78 -23.67 2.72
C PHE A 183 -4.58 -22.16 2.89
N CYS A 184 -4.96 -21.35 1.91
CA CYS A 184 -4.87 -19.89 1.99
C CYS A 184 -5.81 -19.30 3.05
N LEU A 185 -7.02 -19.84 3.20
CA LEU A 185 -7.92 -19.47 4.30
C LEU A 185 -7.29 -19.81 5.65
N GLY A 186 -6.74 -21.01 5.80
CA GLY A 186 -5.99 -21.42 6.98
C GLY A 186 -4.81 -20.49 7.27
N GLY A 187 -4.02 -20.12 6.25
CA GLY A 187 -2.89 -19.19 6.38
C GLY A 187 -3.30 -17.81 6.85
N ILE A 188 -4.37 -17.23 6.28
CA ILE A 188 -4.91 -15.94 6.74
C ILE A 188 -5.48 -16.04 8.16
N ALA A 189 -6.15 -17.15 8.50
CA ALA A 189 -6.67 -17.38 9.85
C ALA A 189 -5.54 -17.52 10.88
N ILE A 190 -4.46 -18.24 10.55
CA ILE A 190 -3.26 -18.36 11.40
C ILE A 190 -2.62 -16.98 11.58
N TRP A 191 -2.45 -16.20 10.51
CA TRP A 191 -1.91 -14.85 10.61
C TRP A 191 -2.78 -13.94 11.50
N GLY A 192 -4.10 -13.99 11.33
CA GLY A 192 -5.06 -13.28 12.19
C GLY A 192 -4.99 -13.72 13.66
N TYR A 193 -4.86 -15.03 13.91
CA TYR A 193 -4.67 -15.58 15.25
C TYR A 193 -3.36 -15.08 15.89
N LEU A 194 -2.26 -15.06 15.14
CA LEU A 194 -0.98 -14.54 15.64
C LEU A 194 -1.08 -13.04 15.97
N CYS A 195 -1.70 -12.24 15.10
CA CYS A 195 -1.88 -10.81 15.32
C CYS A 195 -2.74 -10.50 16.55
N THR A 196 -3.68 -11.37 16.92
CA THR A 196 -4.61 -11.15 18.04
C THR A 196 -4.14 -11.80 19.34
N ARG A 197 -3.65 -13.04 19.31
CA ARG A 197 -3.27 -13.81 20.51
C ARG A 197 -1.80 -13.72 20.85
N LYS A 198 -0.94 -13.35 19.89
CA LYS A 198 0.51 -13.16 20.09
C LYS A 198 0.92 -11.72 19.78
N LEU A 199 0.05 -10.77 20.09
CA LEU A 199 0.20 -9.36 19.73
C LEU A 199 1.56 -8.79 20.17
N ASN A 200 2.01 -9.04 21.40
CA ASN A 200 3.30 -8.52 21.89
C ASN A 200 4.50 -9.02 21.05
N LEU A 201 4.44 -10.26 20.57
CA LEU A 201 5.49 -10.85 19.72
C LEU A 201 5.42 -10.34 18.28
N ILE A 202 4.23 -10.03 17.78
CA ILE A 202 4.02 -9.63 16.38
C ILE A 202 4.14 -8.12 16.20
N TYR A 203 3.72 -7.33 17.19
CA TYR A 203 3.71 -5.87 17.11
C TYR A 203 5.11 -5.26 17.07
N ILE A 204 6.12 -5.97 17.59
CA ILE A 204 7.54 -5.59 17.44
C ILE A 204 7.93 -5.41 15.96
N LEU A 205 7.28 -6.12 15.03
CA LEU A 205 7.56 -6.09 13.59
C LEU A 205 6.95 -4.88 12.88
N ARG A 206 6.09 -4.08 13.55
CA ARG A 206 5.45 -2.89 12.98
C ARG A 206 6.45 -1.96 12.25
N PRO A 207 7.62 -1.61 12.82
CA PRO A 207 8.59 -0.75 12.15
C PRO A 207 9.10 -1.33 10.84
N LEU A 208 9.21 -2.65 10.73
CA LEU A 208 9.70 -3.34 9.54
C LEU A 208 8.64 -3.37 8.43
N PHE A 209 7.37 -3.64 8.77
CA PHE A 209 6.27 -3.63 7.81
C PHE A 209 6.01 -2.25 7.18
N THR A 210 6.33 -1.16 7.89
CA THR A 210 6.24 0.19 7.30
C THR A 210 7.37 0.52 6.32
N GLY A 211 8.47 -0.22 6.37
CA GLY A 211 9.63 -0.05 5.47
C GLY A 211 10.36 1.30 5.58
N ARG A 212 10.14 2.06 6.67
CA ARG A 212 10.70 3.42 6.83
C ARG A 212 11.77 3.54 7.91
N ASN A 213 11.79 2.61 8.85
CA ASN A 213 12.61 2.70 10.06
C ASN A 213 13.93 1.97 9.86
N SER A 214 14.99 2.58 10.37
CA SER A 214 16.28 1.95 10.61
C SER A 214 16.19 0.90 11.74
N PHE A 215 17.21 0.07 11.84
CA PHE A 215 17.28 -1.03 12.78
C PHE A 215 17.63 -0.61 14.22
N ASP A 216 18.10 0.61 14.43
CA ASP A 216 18.40 1.14 15.77
C ASP A 216 17.15 1.44 16.62
N ILE A 217 15.95 1.36 16.04
CA ILE A 217 14.69 1.47 16.78
C ILE A 217 14.47 0.31 17.78
N ASN A 218 15.19 -0.80 17.63
CA ASN A 218 15.11 -1.93 18.53
C ASN A 218 16.47 -2.65 18.64
N PRO A 219 17.00 -2.91 19.85
CA PRO A 219 18.29 -3.60 20.03
C PRO A 219 18.39 -4.94 19.30
N ALA A 220 17.28 -5.69 19.20
CA ALA A 220 17.26 -6.96 18.48
C ALA A 220 17.40 -6.77 16.95
N PHE A 221 16.89 -5.67 16.41
CA PHE A 221 17.02 -5.34 14.98
C PHE A 221 18.42 -4.83 14.67
N GLU A 222 19.05 -4.08 15.58
CA GLU A 222 20.43 -3.63 15.39
C GLU A 222 21.41 -4.81 15.23
N VAL A 223 21.17 -5.93 15.93
CA VAL A 223 22.01 -7.12 15.76
C VAL A 223 21.54 -8.02 14.62
N TYR A 224 20.22 -8.28 14.53
CA TYR A 224 19.64 -9.32 13.65
C TYR A 224 18.71 -8.79 12.56
N GLY A 225 18.80 -7.51 12.21
CA GLY A 225 17.90 -6.79 11.32
C GLY A 225 17.59 -7.52 9.99
N PRO A 226 18.60 -8.00 9.24
CA PRO A 226 18.40 -8.77 8.01
C PRO A 226 17.52 -10.02 8.21
N LEU A 227 17.68 -10.75 9.32
CA LEU A 227 16.88 -11.95 9.61
C LEU A 227 15.41 -11.58 9.85
N TYR A 228 15.16 -10.53 10.65
CA TYR A 228 13.81 -10.02 10.86
C TYR A 228 13.20 -9.47 9.57
N ARG A 229 13.99 -8.85 8.70
CA ARG A 229 13.53 -8.38 7.38
C ARG A 229 13.11 -9.54 6.49
N ILE A 230 13.93 -10.58 6.38
CA ILE A 230 13.60 -11.80 5.61
C ILE A 230 12.32 -12.43 6.17
N PHE A 231 12.19 -12.53 7.49
CA PHE A 231 10.99 -13.05 8.13
C PHE A 231 9.74 -12.23 7.77
N CYS A 232 9.83 -10.89 7.81
CA CYS A 232 8.73 -10.01 7.39
C CYS A 232 8.39 -10.18 5.90
N ILE A 233 9.41 -10.30 5.03
CA ILE A 233 9.22 -10.56 3.59
C ILE A 233 8.49 -11.90 3.39
N LEU A 234 8.85 -12.96 4.12
CA LEU A 234 8.18 -14.26 4.05
C LEU A 234 6.70 -14.18 4.46
N ILE A 235 6.39 -13.53 5.58
CA ILE A 235 5.00 -13.29 6.02
C ILE A 235 4.24 -12.52 4.94
N THR A 236 4.86 -11.48 4.39
CA THR A 236 4.27 -10.63 3.34
C THR A 236 3.97 -11.45 2.09
N LEU A 237 4.91 -12.29 1.63
CA LEU A 237 4.71 -13.14 0.45
C LEU A 237 3.59 -14.16 0.67
N LEU A 238 3.57 -14.83 1.82
CA LEU A 238 2.53 -15.80 2.16
C LEU A 238 1.14 -15.16 2.19
N THR A 239 1.00 -14.02 2.87
CA THR A 239 -0.27 -13.29 2.95
C THR A 239 -0.70 -12.74 1.59
N CYS A 240 0.24 -12.23 0.77
CA CYS A 240 -0.02 -11.82 -0.61
C CYS A 240 -0.55 -12.97 -1.47
N ILE A 241 0.10 -14.15 -1.44
CA ILE A 241 -0.33 -15.34 -2.18
C ILE A 241 -1.72 -15.77 -1.73
N CYS A 242 -1.99 -15.75 -0.42
CA CYS A 242 -3.31 -16.07 0.09
C CYS A 242 -4.38 -15.13 -0.48
N LEU A 243 -4.15 -13.81 -0.47
CA LEU A 243 -5.11 -12.86 -1.02
C LEU A 243 -5.31 -13.02 -2.53
N LEU A 244 -4.25 -13.23 -3.30
CA LEU A 244 -4.34 -13.49 -4.74
C LEU A 244 -5.18 -14.74 -5.06
N SER A 245 -5.05 -15.78 -4.24
CA SER A 245 -5.82 -17.03 -4.35
C SER A 245 -7.29 -16.86 -3.93
N LEU A 246 -7.55 -16.10 -2.86
CA LEU A 246 -8.88 -16.01 -2.24
C LEU A 246 -9.80 -14.99 -2.91
N VAL A 247 -9.26 -13.87 -3.43
CA VAL A 247 -10.11 -12.84 -4.04
C VAL A 247 -10.81 -13.40 -5.29
N PRO A 248 -12.14 -13.27 -5.45
CA PRO A 248 -12.83 -13.90 -6.56
C PRO A 248 -12.39 -13.39 -7.94
N ASN A 249 -12.08 -14.31 -8.87
CA ASN A 249 -11.90 -14.01 -10.30
C ASN A 249 -13.25 -13.98 -11.05
N LYS A 250 -14.21 -13.23 -10.53
CA LYS A 250 -15.53 -13.00 -11.16
C LYS A 250 -15.90 -11.53 -11.02
N ARG A 251 -16.64 -10.99 -11.99
CA ARG A 251 -17.12 -9.61 -11.93
C ARG A 251 -18.14 -9.49 -10.81
N ILE A 252 -17.86 -8.65 -9.82
CA ILE A 252 -18.79 -8.24 -8.77
C ILE A 252 -19.17 -6.80 -9.09
N PRO A 253 -20.40 -6.49 -9.52
CA PRO A 253 -20.72 -5.24 -10.21
C PRO A 253 -20.22 -3.97 -9.51
N PHE A 254 -20.50 -3.84 -8.22
CA PHE A 254 -20.07 -2.67 -7.44
C PHE A 254 -18.55 -2.70 -7.17
N ILE A 255 -18.05 -3.79 -6.59
CA ILE A 255 -16.65 -3.95 -6.16
C ILE A 255 -15.68 -3.82 -7.35
N SER A 256 -15.94 -4.53 -8.46
CA SER A 256 -15.10 -4.48 -9.65
C SER A 256 -15.10 -3.11 -10.32
N ASN A 257 -16.17 -2.32 -10.19
CA ASN A 257 -16.22 -0.95 -10.71
C ASN A 257 -15.47 0.03 -9.78
N ALA A 258 -15.65 -0.11 -8.47
CA ALA A 258 -14.96 0.67 -7.46
C ALA A 258 -13.44 0.43 -7.47
N GLY A 259 -13.01 -0.81 -7.70
CA GLY A 259 -11.61 -1.21 -7.84
C GLY A 259 -10.86 -0.56 -9.02
N GLN A 260 -11.58 -0.01 -10.00
CA GLN A 260 -10.99 0.75 -11.09
C GLN A 260 -10.61 2.18 -10.70
N ARG A 261 -11.11 2.62 -9.54
CA ARG A 261 -11.11 4.01 -9.08
C ARG A 261 -10.46 4.15 -7.70
N THR A 262 -9.47 3.33 -7.41
CA THR A 262 -8.84 3.32 -6.08
C THR A 262 -7.93 4.52 -5.84
N LEU A 263 -7.30 5.08 -6.89
CA LEU A 263 -6.43 6.26 -6.75
C LEU A 263 -7.16 7.46 -6.15
N GLN A 264 -8.43 7.66 -6.48
CA GLN A 264 -9.16 8.80 -5.93
C GLN A 264 -9.55 8.58 -4.45
N VAL A 265 -9.80 7.34 -4.02
CA VAL A 265 -9.93 7.00 -2.59
C VAL A 265 -8.64 7.32 -1.87
N TYR A 266 -7.50 6.95 -2.46
CA TYR A 266 -6.19 7.31 -1.94
C TYR A 266 -6.04 8.83 -1.76
N PHE A 267 -6.50 9.67 -2.69
CA PHE A 267 -6.48 11.13 -2.52
C PHE A 267 -7.34 11.65 -1.36
N TRP A 268 -8.55 11.12 -1.18
CA TRP A 268 -9.55 11.72 -0.28
C TRP A 268 -9.61 11.14 1.13
N HIS A 269 -9.14 9.91 1.35
CA HIS A 269 -9.34 9.24 2.63
C HIS A 269 -8.68 9.96 3.80
N TYR A 270 -7.47 10.49 3.64
CA TYR A 270 -6.73 11.10 4.76
C TYR A 270 -7.21 12.51 5.10
N PRO A 271 -7.58 13.38 4.14
CA PRO A 271 -8.37 14.58 4.45
C PRO A 271 -9.66 14.26 5.22
N ALA A 272 -10.34 13.15 4.89
CA ALA A 272 -11.51 12.72 5.65
C ALA A 272 -11.15 12.24 7.07
N ILE A 273 -10.02 11.54 7.25
CA ILE A 273 -9.50 11.19 8.58
C ILE A 273 -9.21 12.45 9.40
N HIS A 274 -8.56 13.47 8.81
CA HIS A 274 -8.33 14.75 9.50
C HIS A 274 -9.64 15.42 9.93
N LEU A 275 -10.67 15.41 9.07
CA LEU A 275 -11.99 15.92 9.42
C LEU A 275 -12.60 15.15 10.60
N MET A 276 -12.49 13.82 10.60
CA MET A 276 -13.00 12.98 11.68
C MET A 276 -12.26 13.22 13.01
N GLN A 277 -10.93 13.40 12.96
CA GLN A 277 -10.10 13.76 14.11
C GLN A 277 -10.40 15.17 14.64
N TYR A 278 -10.69 16.12 13.74
CA TYR A 278 -11.11 17.47 14.12
C TYR A 278 -12.39 17.44 14.98
N PHE A 279 -13.36 16.61 14.59
CA PHE A 279 -14.58 16.38 15.36
C PHE A 279 -14.42 15.36 16.50
N LYS A 280 -13.19 14.87 16.76
CA LYS A 280 -12.87 13.91 17.82
C LYS A 280 -13.72 12.62 17.78
N ILE A 281 -14.07 12.17 16.58
CA ILE A 281 -14.88 10.95 16.40
C ILE A 281 -14.11 9.71 16.88
N ASP A 282 -12.79 9.72 16.72
CA ASP A 282 -11.88 8.72 17.26
C ASP A 282 -11.97 8.61 18.79
N ASP A 283 -11.91 9.74 19.50
CA ASP A 283 -12.02 9.77 20.97
C ASP A 283 -13.39 9.25 21.47
N ILE A 284 -14.46 9.52 20.72
CA ILE A 284 -15.82 9.06 21.06
C ILE A 284 -15.92 7.53 20.90
N LEU A 285 -15.34 6.99 19.82
CA LEU A 285 -15.54 5.60 19.42
C LEU A 285 -14.51 4.63 20.01
N VAL A 286 -13.39 5.12 20.55
CA VAL A 286 -12.30 4.26 21.06
C VAL A 286 -12.71 3.42 22.28
N ASN A 287 -13.60 3.93 23.13
CA ASN A 287 -13.84 3.36 24.47
C ASN A 287 -14.70 2.09 24.50
N THR A 288 -15.41 1.77 23.41
CA THR A 288 -16.30 0.61 23.36
C THR A 288 -15.95 -0.31 22.19
N ALA A 289 -16.14 -1.62 22.36
CA ALA A 289 -15.92 -2.59 21.27
C ALA A 289 -16.81 -2.28 20.05
N TRP A 290 -18.05 -1.84 20.28
CA TRP A 290 -18.96 -1.40 19.23
C TRP A 290 -18.49 -0.13 18.54
N GLY A 291 -17.95 0.83 19.30
CA GLY A 291 -17.35 2.04 18.73
C GLY A 291 -16.15 1.72 17.84
N GLN A 292 -15.26 0.81 18.27
CA GLN A 292 -14.13 0.35 17.47
C GLN A 292 -14.60 -0.40 16.20
N ALA A 293 -15.63 -1.23 16.30
CA ALA A 293 -16.23 -1.89 15.14
C ALA A 293 -16.86 -0.88 14.15
N LEU A 294 -17.54 0.15 14.68
CA LEU A 294 -18.07 1.26 13.88
C LEU A 294 -16.94 2.04 13.21
N TRP A 295 -15.84 2.31 13.91
CA TRP A 295 -14.66 2.99 13.37
C TRP A 295 -14.07 2.25 12.16
N VAL A 296 -13.92 0.93 12.27
CA VAL A 296 -13.49 0.09 11.12
C VAL A 296 -14.53 0.11 9.99
N SER A 297 -15.82 0.06 10.33
CA SER A 297 -16.92 0.11 9.34
C SER A 297 -16.96 1.45 8.59
N LEU A 298 -16.62 2.56 9.24
CA LEU A 298 -16.45 3.87 8.60
C LEU A 298 -15.37 3.82 7.52
N GLY A 299 -14.30 3.04 7.70
CA GLY A 299 -13.28 2.85 6.66
C GLY A 299 -13.83 2.19 5.38
N ILE A 300 -14.70 1.20 5.53
CA ILE A 300 -15.41 0.57 4.39
C ILE A 300 -16.31 1.60 3.71
N PHE A 301 -17.09 2.35 4.51
CA PHE A 301 -18.00 3.38 4.03
C PHE A 301 -17.27 4.50 3.26
N LEU A 302 -16.17 5.03 3.79
CA LEU A 302 -15.34 6.03 3.11
C LEU A 302 -14.78 5.50 1.79
N THR A 303 -14.33 4.24 1.77
CA THR A 303 -13.83 3.61 0.54
C THR A 303 -14.92 3.52 -0.53
N ILE A 304 -16.14 3.14 -0.14
CA ILE A 304 -17.32 3.07 -1.01
C ILE A 304 -17.65 4.46 -1.55
N ILE A 305 -17.76 5.48 -0.69
CA ILE A 305 -18.09 6.86 -1.09
C ILE A 305 -17.06 7.41 -2.07
N PHE A 306 -15.78 7.34 -1.70
CA PHE A 306 -14.73 7.93 -2.53
C PHE A 306 -14.50 7.15 -3.82
N SER A 307 -14.95 5.91 -3.94
CA SER A 307 -14.91 5.16 -5.21
C SER A 307 -15.96 5.62 -6.26
N THR A 308 -16.88 6.50 -5.89
CA THR A 308 -17.90 7.04 -6.80
C THR A 308 -17.30 8.02 -7.83
N LYS A 309 -17.99 8.25 -8.96
CA LYS A 309 -17.47 9.14 -10.03
C LYS A 309 -17.22 10.58 -9.58
N PHE A 310 -17.99 11.05 -8.60
CA PHE A 310 -17.93 12.42 -8.08
C PHE A 310 -16.52 12.79 -7.60
N PHE A 311 -15.85 11.89 -6.89
CA PHE A 311 -14.53 12.13 -6.31
C PHE A 311 -13.36 11.89 -7.28
N ALA A 312 -13.63 11.48 -8.52
CA ALA A 312 -12.59 11.14 -9.50
C ALA A 312 -11.81 12.35 -10.03
N PHE A 313 -12.29 13.58 -9.76
CA PHE A 313 -11.82 14.76 -10.47
C PHE A 313 -10.31 15.02 -10.35
N PRO A 314 -9.62 14.99 -9.19
CA PRO A 314 -8.21 15.35 -9.15
C PRO A 314 -7.38 14.37 -9.99
N VAL A 315 -7.66 13.07 -9.84
CA VAL A 315 -6.94 12.00 -10.51
C VAL A 315 -7.18 12.03 -12.02
N VAL A 316 -8.42 12.20 -12.46
CA VAL A 316 -8.76 12.21 -13.89
C VAL A 316 -8.12 13.39 -14.60
N HIS A 317 -8.09 14.58 -13.98
CA HIS A 317 -7.46 15.75 -14.59
C HIS A 317 -5.95 15.58 -14.71
N ILE A 318 -5.28 15.11 -13.64
CA ILE A 318 -3.85 14.84 -13.65
C ILE A 318 -3.49 13.76 -14.69
N GLN A 319 -4.25 12.67 -14.71
CA GLN A 319 -4.01 11.60 -15.68
C GLN A 319 -4.20 12.11 -17.11
N LYS A 320 -5.25 12.87 -17.41
CA LYS A 320 -5.44 13.47 -18.75
C LYS A 320 -4.26 14.36 -19.14
N ALA A 321 -3.84 15.26 -18.26
CA ALA A 321 -2.74 16.20 -18.53
C ALA A 321 -1.44 15.52 -18.95
N PHE A 322 -1.11 14.35 -18.37
CA PHE A 322 0.14 13.64 -18.64
C PHE A 322 0.00 12.38 -19.51
N SER A 323 -1.23 11.90 -19.77
CA SER A 323 -1.49 10.71 -20.61
C SER A 323 -1.75 11.04 -22.08
N HIS A 324 -1.89 12.32 -22.46
CA HIS A 324 -2.02 12.71 -23.87
C HIS A 324 -0.74 12.39 -24.66
N ILE A 325 -0.83 11.33 -25.46
CA ILE A 325 -0.20 11.28 -26.78
C ILE A 325 -1.31 11.62 -27.78
N PRO A 326 -1.11 12.53 -28.74
CA PRO A 326 -2.07 12.74 -29.80
C PRO A 326 -2.30 11.41 -30.52
N SER A 327 -3.55 11.06 -30.79
CA SER A 327 -3.86 10.07 -31.82
C SER A 327 -3.25 10.57 -33.13
N ARG A 328 -2.04 10.13 -33.46
CA ARG A 328 -1.60 10.20 -34.84
C ARG A 328 -2.34 9.10 -35.58
N ASN A 329 -3.34 9.54 -36.34
CA ASN A 329 -3.62 8.95 -37.63
C ASN A 329 -2.27 8.79 -38.35
N GLU A 330 -1.93 7.55 -38.67
CA GLU A 330 -1.19 7.09 -39.86
C GLU A 330 -1.08 5.56 -39.78
#